data_AF-A0A8J5T5B8-F1
#
_entry.id   AF-A0A8J5T5B8-F1
#
_cell.length_a   1.000
_cell.length_b   1.000
_cell.length_c   1.000
_cell.angle_alpha   90.00
_cell.angle_beta   90.00
_cell.angle_gamma   90.00
#
_symmetry.space_group_name_H-M   'P 1'
#
loop_
_entity.id
_entity.type
_entity.pdbx_description
1 polymer ?
#
loop_
_entity_poly.entity_id
_entity_poly.type
_entity_poly.pdbx_seq_one_letter_code
_entity_poly.pdbx_strand_id
1 'polypeptide(L)'
;MMRKSIVFDKATPEVFYCPLDKPTSFEKMFVRSRPLDKLCEFDGTGLPEDYKSDCYNDVDESEYACKEKKRILMRMKEAEEELAEAEATQMPNTNNSE
;
A
#
# COMPACT_ATOMS: atom_id res chain seq x y z
N MET A 1 -0.16 16.47 15.43
CA MET A 1 -0.93 16.40 14.17
C MET A 1 -1.19 14.93 13.88
N MET A 2 -2.42 14.54 13.48
CA MET A 2 -2.81 13.19 13.03
C MET A 2 -2.11 12.82 11.71
N ARG A 3 -0.81 13.06 11.66
CA ARG A 3 0.05 12.99 10.48
C ARG A 3 -0.13 11.57 9.97
N LYS A 4 -0.58 11.39 8.72
CA LYS A 4 -0.49 10.13 7.97
C LYS A 4 -1.71 9.20 8.11
N SER A 5 -2.89 9.66 7.71
CA SER A 5 -4.12 8.85 7.73
C SER A 5 -4.17 7.75 6.65
N ILE A 6 -3.03 7.27 6.18
CA ILE A 6 -2.93 6.11 5.31
C ILE A 6 -2.50 4.95 6.22
N VAL A 7 -3.39 3.97 6.37
CA VAL A 7 -3.11 2.73 7.08
C VAL A 7 -2.75 1.68 6.04
N PHE A 8 -1.67 0.94 6.29
CA PHE A 8 -1.19 -0.12 5.43
C PHE A 8 -1.06 -1.40 6.26
N ASP A 9 -1.63 -2.50 5.76
CA ASP A 9 -1.53 -3.82 6.38
C ASP A 9 -0.55 -4.68 5.57
N LYS A 10 0.41 -5.28 6.26
CA LYS A 10 1.38 -6.19 5.65
C LYS A 10 0.70 -7.46 5.11
N ALA A 11 -0.43 -7.86 5.69
CA ALA A 11 -1.19 -9.01 5.22
C ALA A 11 -1.91 -8.74 3.89
N THR A 12 -2.17 -7.47 3.57
CA THR A 12 -2.86 -7.07 2.33
C THR A 12 -2.08 -5.97 1.61
N PRO A 13 -0.90 -6.29 1.03
CA PRO A 13 0.01 -5.28 0.49
C PRO A 13 -0.52 -4.58 -0.77
N GLU A 14 -1.51 -5.18 -1.45
CA GLU A 14 -2.13 -4.65 -2.66
C GLU A 14 -3.15 -3.53 -2.40
N VAL A 15 -3.49 -3.26 -1.14
CA VAL A 15 -4.48 -2.24 -0.76
C VAL A 15 -3.96 -1.33 0.35
N PHE A 16 -4.46 -0.10 0.35
CA PHE A 16 -4.28 0.85 1.44
C PHE A 16 -5.64 1.26 2.00
N TYR A 17 -5.64 1.82 3.20
CA TYR A 17 -6.85 2.28 3.87
C TYR A 17 -6.74 3.77 4.17
N CYS A 18 -7.75 4.54 3.74
CA CYS A 18 -7.82 5.97 4.00
C CYS A 18 -9.14 6.35 4.68
N PRO A 19 -9.17 7.43 5.49
CA PRO A 19 -10.39 7.92 6.12
C PRO A 19 -11.36 8.48 5.10
N LEU A 20 -12.66 8.31 5.37
CA LEU A 20 -13.72 8.92 4.57
C LEU A 20 -14.09 10.32 5.08
N ASP A 21 -14.03 10.52 6.40
CA ASP A 21 -14.39 11.76 7.07
C ASP A 21 -13.29 12.19 8.05
N LYS A 22 -13.38 13.44 8.53
CA LYS A 22 -12.47 13.97 9.55
C LYS A 22 -12.51 13.10 10.81
N PRO A 23 -11.43 12.38 11.16
CA PRO A 23 -11.42 11.57 12.35
C PRO A 23 -11.37 12.47 13.60
N THR A 24 -12.20 12.16 14.59
CA THR A 24 -12.15 12.81 15.92
C THR A 24 -11.14 12.13 16.85
N SER A 25 -10.87 10.84 16.63
CA SER A 25 -9.87 10.01 17.31
C SER A 25 -9.45 8.84 16.39
N PHE A 26 -8.30 8.22 16.65
CA PHE A 26 -7.85 7.02 15.92
C PHE A 26 -8.81 5.84 16.11
N GLU A 27 -9.36 5.66 17.31
CA GLU A 27 -10.30 4.56 17.62
C GLU A 27 -11.65 4.70 16.90
N LYS A 28 -11.98 5.90 16.42
CA LYS A 28 -13.25 6.21 15.75
C LYS A 28 -13.05 6.57 14.27
N MET A 29 -11.93 6.16 13.68
CA MET A 29 -11.62 6.41 12.28
C MET A 29 -12.30 5.36 11.40
N PHE A 30 -13.31 5.77 10.62
CA PHE A 30 -13.86 4.94 9.56
C PHE A 30 -12.98 5.08 8.32
N VAL A 31 -12.33 3.97 7.95
CA VAL A 31 -11.47 3.87 6.78
C VAL A 31 -12.10 2.99 5.71
N ARG A 32 -11.72 3.21 4.45
CA ARG A 32 -12.10 2.37 3.32
C ARG A 32 -10.85 1.83 2.65
N SER A 33 -10.88 0.55 2.27
CA SER A 33 -9.84 -0.07 1.47
C SER A 33 -9.88 0.43 0.02
N ARG A 34 -8.72 0.75 -0.53
CA ARG A 34 -8.49 1.15 -1.92
C ARG A 34 -7.27 0.44 -2.47
N PRO A 35 -7.24 0.10 -3.76
CA PRO A 35 -6.08 -0.56 -4.36
C PRO A 35 -4.86 0.38 -4.37
N LEU A 36 -3.66 -0.19 -4.25
CA LEU A 36 -2.42 0.56 -4.05
C LEU A 36 -2.05 1.45 -5.25
N ASP A 37 -2.52 1.11 -6.45
CA ASP A 37 -2.36 1.91 -7.67
C ASP A 37 -2.94 3.33 -7.51
N LYS A 38 -4.08 3.43 -6.80
CA LYS A 38 -4.78 4.67 -6.44
C LYS A 38 -4.10 5.50 -5.36
N LEU A 39 -3.12 4.95 -4.63
CA LEU A 39 -2.36 5.73 -3.66
C LEU A 39 -1.38 6.62 -4.42
N CYS A 40 -1.48 7.94 -4.31
CA CYS A 40 -0.67 8.89 -5.09
C CYS A 40 -0.75 8.55 -6.59
N GLU A 41 -1.96 8.59 -7.13
CA GLU A 41 -2.26 8.37 -8.54
C GLU A 41 -1.78 9.55 -9.41
N PHE A 42 -1.86 10.77 -8.88
CA PHE A 42 -1.53 12.00 -9.59
C PHE A 42 -0.18 12.60 -9.15
N ASP A 43 0.72 11.76 -8.65
CA ASP A 43 2.07 12.13 -8.20
C ASP A 43 2.09 13.29 -7.17
N GLY A 44 1.00 13.47 -6.42
CA GLY A 44 0.83 14.56 -5.48
C GLY A 44 0.80 15.96 -6.11
N THR A 45 0.51 16.05 -7.41
CA THR A 45 0.29 17.32 -8.13
C THR A 45 -1.08 17.93 -7.88
N GLY A 46 -1.94 17.24 -7.12
CA GLY A 46 -3.33 17.60 -6.87
C GLY A 46 -4.28 16.88 -7.82
N LEU A 47 -5.55 16.80 -7.43
CA LEU A 47 -6.58 16.15 -8.22
C LEU A 47 -7.05 17.05 -9.38
N PRO A 48 -7.39 16.48 -10.55
CA PRO A 48 -8.10 17.20 -11.61
C PRO A 48 -9.40 17.83 -11.12
N GLU A 49 -9.85 18.93 -11.76
CA GLU A 49 -11.05 19.67 -11.34
C GLU A 49 -12.34 18.84 -11.35
N ASP A 50 -12.41 17.83 -12.22
CA ASP A 50 -13.54 16.90 -12.35
C ASP A 50 -13.37 15.61 -11.55
N TYR A 51 -12.22 15.41 -10.90
CA TYR A 51 -11.93 14.21 -10.14
C TYR A 51 -12.53 14.28 -8.74
N LYS A 52 -13.38 13.31 -8.42
CA LYS A 52 -13.96 13.20 -7.09
C LYS A 52 -12.97 12.52 -6.15
N SER A 53 -12.47 13.28 -5.19
CA SER A 53 -11.63 12.78 -4.11
C SER A 53 -12.17 11.49 -3.48
N ASP A 54 -11.32 10.47 -3.42
CA ASP A 54 -11.65 9.14 -2.92
C ASP A 54 -11.40 8.98 -1.41
N CYS A 55 -10.64 9.90 -0.82
CA CYS A 55 -10.19 9.92 0.57
C CYS A 55 -10.37 11.33 1.18
N TYR A 56 -10.59 11.41 2.50
CA TYR A 56 -10.78 12.70 3.16
C TYR A 56 -9.62 13.66 2.90
N ASN A 57 -9.91 14.84 2.33
CA ASN A 57 -8.94 15.89 1.99
C ASN A 57 -7.76 15.42 1.11
N ASP A 58 -7.99 14.51 0.17
CA ASP A 58 -6.98 14.09 -0.81
C ASP A 58 -5.70 13.56 -0.14
N VAL A 59 -5.83 12.94 1.04
CA VAL A 59 -4.65 12.50 1.80
C VAL A 59 -3.88 11.41 1.04
N ASP A 60 -4.56 10.66 0.18
CA ASP A 60 -3.98 9.74 -0.80
C ASP A 60 -3.09 10.43 -1.85
N GLU A 61 -3.26 11.72 -2.11
CA GLU A 61 -2.39 12.53 -2.98
C GLU A 61 -1.38 13.40 -2.20
N SER A 62 -1.28 13.21 -0.90
CA SER A 62 -0.28 13.95 -0.12
C SER A 62 1.14 13.49 -0.43
N GLU A 63 2.14 14.37 -0.25
CA GLU A 63 3.56 14.02 -0.35
C GLU A 63 3.91 12.79 0.53
N TYR A 64 3.19 12.63 1.65
CA TYR A 64 3.34 11.48 2.51
C TYR A 64 2.83 10.19 1.86
N ALA A 65 1.65 10.22 1.23
CA ALA A 65 1.10 9.07 0.54
C ALA A 65 2.01 8.58 -0.59
N CYS A 66 2.58 9.50 -1.37
CA CYS A 66 3.55 9.16 -2.42
C CYS A 66 4.81 8.46 -1.86
N LYS A 67 5.34 8.93 -0.73
CA LYS A 67 6.46 8.28 -0.04
C LYS A 67 6.09 6.88 0.44
N GLU A 68 4.88 6.70 0.95
CA GLU A 68 4.39 5.39 1.38
C GLU A 68 4.17 4.43 0.22
N LYS A 69 3.59 4.88 -0.91
CA LYS A 69 3.46 4.06 -2.13
C LYS A 69 4.81 3.47 -2.52
N LYS A 70 5.83 4.32 -2.61
CA LYS A 70 7.20 3.88 -2.92
C LYS A 70 7.75 2.88 -1.90
N ARG A 71 7.54 3.14 -0.61
CA ARG A 71 8.00 2.25 0.48
C ARG A 71 7.31 0.88 0.43
N ILE A 72 6.02 0.84 0.09
CA ILE A 72 5.24 -0.39 -0.03
C ILE A 72 5.71 -1.20 -1.24
N LEU A 73 5.83 -0.56 -2.39
CA LEU A 73 6.30 -1.22 -3.62
C LEU A 73 7.70 -1.83 -3.46
N MET A 74 8.61 -1.14 -2.77
CA MET A 74 9.94 -1.69 -2.46
C MET A 74 9.85 -2.96 -1.61
N ARG A 75 9.00 -2.97 -0.57
CA ARG A 75 8.81 -4.14 0.29
C ARG A 75 8.14 -5.32 -0.42
N MET A 76 7.21 -5.04 -1.34
CA MET A 76 6.59 -6.10 -2.15
C MET A 76 7.64 -6.78 -3.02
N LYS A 77 8.50 -5.99 -3.67
CA LYS A 77 9.62 -6.53 -4.47
C LYS A 77 10.58 -7.35 -3.63
N GLU A 78 10.96 -6.87 -2.44
CA GLU A 78 11.81 -7.63 -1.50
C GLU A 78 11.16 -8.97 -1.11
N ALA A 79 9.86 -8.96 -0.78
CA ALA A 79 9.14 -10.19 -0.42
C ALA A 79 9.01 -11.17 -1.59
N GLU A 80 8.78 -10.68 -2.81
CA GLU A 80 8.76 -11.49 -4.03
C GLU A 80 10.13 -12.15 -4.29
N GLU A 81 11.23 -11.42 -4.09
CA GLU A 81 12.59 -11.95 -4.22
C GLU A 81 12.90 -13.02 -3.15
N GLU A 82 12.52 -12.77 -1.90
CA GLU A 82 12.67 -13.74 -0.80
C GLU A 82 11.88 -15.03 -1.06
N LEU A 83 10.65 -14.93 -1.59
CA LEU A 83 9.83 -16.08 -1.99
C LEU A 83 10.47 -16.85 -3.14
N ALA A 84 10.97 -16.15 -4.16
CA ALA A 84 11.63 -16.78 -5.31
C ALA A 84 12.92 -17.52 -4.91
N GLU A 85 13.72 -16.96 -4.00
CA GLU A 85 14.94 -17.61 -3.48
C GLU A 85 14.61 -18.84 -2.62
N ALA A 86 13.56 -18.76 -1.80
CA ALA A 86 13.08 -19.88 -0.99
C ALA A 86 12.54 -21.04 -1.85
N GLU A 87 11.84 -20.75 -2.95
CA GLU A 87 11.41 -21.76 -3.91
C GLU A 87 12.60 -22.40 -4.65
N ALA A 88 13.60 -21.60 -5.03
CA ALA A 88 14.79 -22.10 -5.72
C ALA A 88 15.65 -23.05 -4.87
N THR A 89 15.64 -22.90 -3.54
CA THR A 89 16.39 -23.76 -2.61
C THR A 89 15.68 -25.07 -2.25
N GLN A 90 14.42 -25.26 -2.64
CA GLN A 90 13.60 -26.43 -2.28
C GLN A 90 13.53 -27.55 -3.34
N MET A 91 14.40 -27.60 -4.36
CA MET A 91 14.47 -28.77 -5.23
C MET A 91 15.09 -29.97 -4.49
N PRO A 92 14.35 -31.05 -4.15
CA PRO A 92 14.96 -32.26 -3.68
C PRO A 92 15.62 -32.95 -4.88
N ASN A 93 16.95 -33.08 -4.84
CA ASN A 93 17.68 -34.00 -5.71
C ASN A 93 17.13 -35.42 -5.49
N THR A 94 16.23 -35.86 -6.37
CA THR A 94 15.81 -37.27 -6.45
C THR A 94 16.53 -37.93 -7.62
N ASN A 95 17.85 -38.01 -7.50
CA ASN A 95 18.65 -38.93 -8.31
C ASN A 95 18.99 -40.14 -7.43
N ASN A 96 18.03 -41.06 -7.28
CA ASN A 96 18.36 -42.44 -6.92
C ASN A 96 18.31 -43.27 -8.19
N SER A 97 19.49 -43.40 -8.79
CA SER A 97 19.84 -44.50 -9.67
C SER A 97 20.01 -45.76 -8.83
N GLU A 98 19.26 -46.82 -9.13
CA GLU A 98 19.69 -48.23 -9.11
C GLU A 98 18.63 -49.13 -9.76
#